data_AF-A0A0L0GFQ7-F1
#
_entry.id   AF-A0A0L0GFQ7-F1
#
_cell.length_a   1.000
_cell.length_b   1.000
_cell.length_c   1.000
_cell.angle_alpha   90.00
_cell.angle_beta   90.00
_cell.angle_gamma   90.00
#
_symmetry.space_group_name_H-M   'P 1'
#
loop_
_entity.id
_entity.type
_entity.pdbx_description
1 polymer ?
#
loop_
_entity_poly.entity_id
_entity_poly.type
_entity_poly.pdbx_seq_one_letter_code
_entity_poly.pdbx_strand_id
1 'polypeptide(L)'
;MYSSHQQPGILFRDVFPIFQDPVLTEVLMSHLVGHCLKKYKKVDVVVGLDARGFLMGPTLAMRLGCSFVPIRKQGKLPGKCVSAEYKKEYGVDVFEIQDGSVTEGQTVVVVDDLLATGGTLKVLVHSFITLPL
;
A
#
# COMPACT_ATOMS: atom_id res chain seq x y z
N MET A 1 21.20 4.11 -11.49
CA MET A 1 20.57 5.33 -10.96
C MET A 1 19.98 6.07 -12.14
N TYR A 2 18.68 6.32 -12.13
CA TYR A 2 18.02 7.07 -13.19
C TYR A 2 17.89 8.53 -12.75
N SER A 3 18.19 9.46 -13.66
CA SER A 3 17.72 10.84 -13.55
C SER A 3 16.19 10.83 -13.61
N SER A 4 15.52 11.35 -12.60
CA SER A 4 14.05 11.49 -12.63
C SER A 4 13.64 12.46 -13.75
N HIS A 5 12.48 12.22 -14.37
CA HIS A 5 11.76 13.23 -15.15
C HIS A 5 11.12 14.32 -14.26
N GLN A 6 11.27 14.21 -12.93
CA GLN A 6 10.71 15.10 -11.94
C GLN A 6 11.85 15.86 -11.25
N GLN A 7 12.06 17.08 -11.72
CA GLN A 7 12.95 18.12 -11.21
C GLN A 7 14.44 17.73 -11.02
N PRO A 8 15.38 18.54 -11.53
CA PRO A 8 16.81 18.32 -11.30
C PRO A 8 17.12 18.20 -9.79
N GLY A 9 17.82 17.14 -9.39
CA GLY A 9 18.29 16.93 -8.01
C GLY A 9 17.55 15.87 -7.19
N ILE A 10 16.43 15.32 -7.67
CA ILE A 10 15.75 14.21 -6.98
C ILE A 10 16.33 12.87 -7.46
N LEU A 11 16.88 12.08 -6.53
CA LEU A 11 17.38 10.74 -6.84
C LEU A 11 16.21 9.74 -6.86
N PHE A 12 15.90 9.20 -8.05
CA PHE A 12 14.89 8.14 -8.18
C PHE A 12 15.43 6.79 -7.71
N ARG A 13 14.71 6.14 -6.78
CA ARG A 13 15.00 4.78 -6.32
C ARG A 13 14.12 3.81 -7.11
N ASP A 14 14.73 3.12 -8.06
CA ASP A 14 14.05 2.08 -8.84
C ASP A 14 14.07 0.75 -8.07
N VAL A 15 12.88 0.24 -7.75
CA VAL A 15 12.67 -1.03 -7.01
C VAL A 15 12.48 -2.23 -7.95
N PHE A 16 12.23 -2.00 -9.25
CA PHE A 16 11.94 -3.07 -10.21
C PHE A 16 13.05 -4.12 -10.37
N PRO A 17 14.36 -3.79 -10.26
CA PRO A 17 15.41 -4.81 -10.30
C PRO A 17 15.26 -5.90 -9.23
N ILE A 18 14.68 -5.59 -8.06
CA ILE A 18 14.41 -6.59 -7.02
C ILE A 18 13.40 -7.62 -7.52
N PHE A 19 12.37 -7.18 -8.26
CA PHE A 19 11.31 -8.03 -8.78
C PHE A 19 11.70 -8.79 -10.05
N GLN A 20 12.81 -8.42 -10.69
CA GLN A 20 13.37 -9.14 -11.83
C GLN A 20 14.24 -10.33 -11.41
N ASP A 21 14.71 -10.34 -10.16
CA ASP A 21 15.46 -11.44 -9.57
C ASP A 21 14.53 -12.25 -8.63
N PRO A 22 14.24 -13.52 -8.94
CA PRO A 22 13.35 -14.34 -8.12
C PRO A 22 13.92 -14.60 -6.72
N VAL A 23 15.24 -14.65 -6.54
CA VAL A 23 15.88 -14.83 -5.24
C VAL A 23 15.70 -13.58 -4.39
N LEU A 24 15.91 -12.39 -4.96
CA LEU A 24 15.72 -11.14 -4.23
C LEU A 24 14.25 -10.89 -3.88
N THR A 25 13.33 -11.25 -4.78
CA THR A 25 11.88 -11.20 -4.52
C THR A 25 11.52 -12.11 -3.35
N GLU A 26 12.03 -13.34 -3.33
CA GLU A 26 11.79 -14.28 -2.24
C GLU A 26 12.34 -13.75 -0.91
N VAL A 27 13.56 -13.21 -0.90
CA VAL A 27 14.19 -12.62 0.29
C VAL A 27 13.35 -11.46 0.82
N LEU A 28 12.90 -10.55 -0.05
CA LEU A 28 12.04 -9.43 0.32
C LEU A 28 10.74 -9.92 0.96
N MET A 29 10.04 -10.85 0.32
CA MET A 29 8.77 -11.39 0.82
C MET A 29 8.95 -12.12 2.15
N SER A 30 9.97 -12.96 2.26
CA SER A 30 10.30 -13.68 3.50
C SER A 30 10.61 -12.73 4.65
N HIS A 31 11.33 -11.63 4.39
CA HIS A 31 11.58 -10.60 5.39
C HIS A 31 10.31 -9.88 5.83
N LEU A 32 9.44 -9.48 4.89
CA LEU A 32 8.17 -8.79 5.21
C LEU A 32 7.23 -9.68 6.03
N VAL A 33 7.08 -10.95 5.63
CA VAL A 33 6.28 -11.94 6.36
C VAL A 33 6.85 -12.15 7.77
N GLY A 34 8.16 -12.40 7.87
CA GLY A 34 8.82 -12.61 9.16
C GLY A 34 8.70 -11.41 10.09
N HIS A 35 8.76 -10.18 9.56
CA HIS A 35 8.53 -8.97 10.34
C HIS A 35 7.09 -8.90 10.88
N CYS A 36 6.10 -9.17 10.03
CA CYS A 36 4.70 -9.14 10.43
C CYS A 36 4.37 -10.17 11.51
N LEU A 37 4.82 -11.42 11.34
CA LEU A 37 4.59 -12.51 12.30
C LEU A 37 5.30 -12.29 13.65
N LYS A 38 6.43 -11.58 13.67
CA LYS A 38 7.11 -11.21 14.92
C LYS A 38 6.36 -10.12 15.69
N LYS A 39 5.71 -9.20 14.97
CA LYS A 39 5.10 -8.00 15.56
C LYS A 39 3.63 -8.22 15.94
N TYR A 40 2.91 -9.04 15.19
CA TYR A 40 1.48 -9.22 15.34
C TYR A 40 1.15 -10.70 15.53
N LYS A 41 0.24 -11.00 16.46
CA LYS A 41 -0.29 -12.37 16.65
C LYS A 41 -1.09 -12.84 15.43
N LYS A 42 -1.75 -11.91 14.75
CA LYS A 42 -2.57 -12.13 13.56
C LYS A 42 -2.59 -10.85 12.73
N VAL A 43 -2.59 -11.00 11.41
CA VAL A 43 -2.92 -9.93 10.46
C VAL A 43 -4.21 -10.35 9.76
N ASP A 44 -5.20 -9.47 9.70
CA ASP A 44 -6.52 -9.76 9.10
C ASP A 44 -6.62 -9.23 7.67
N VAL A 45 -5.94 -8.11 7.40
CA VAL A 45 -5.97 -7.44 6.10
C VAL A 45 -4.60 -6.88 5.75
N VAL A 46 -4.15 -7.09 4.52
CA VAL A 46 -3.07 -6.32 3.90
C VAL A 46 -3.68 -5.33 2.93
N VAL A 47 -3.39 -4.05 3.11
CA VAL A 47 -3.83 -2.97 2.22
C VAL A 47 -2.67 -2.52 1.35
N GLY A 48 -2.87 -2.52 0.03
CA GLY A 48 -1.90 -2.00 -0.93
C GLY A 48 -2.36 -0.68 -1.55
N LEU A 49 -1.43 0.22 -1.88
CA LEU A 49 -1.73 1.45 -2.62
C LEU A 49 -1.41 1.29 -4.11
N ASP A 50 -2.32 1.77 -4.97
CA ASP A 50 -2.15 1.77 -6.42
C ASP A 50 -0.93 2.62 -6.85
N ALA A 51 -0.02 2.14 -7.71
CA ALA A 51 0.05 0.78 -8.27
C ALA A 51 1.11 -0.08 -7.59
N ARG A 52 2.18 0.52 -7.06
CA ARG A 52 3.40 -0.19 -6.70
C ARG A 52 3.29 -0.97 -5.40
N GLY A 53 2.39 -0.58 -4.48
CA GLY A 53 2.01 -1.41 -3.36
C GLY A 53 1.45 -2.78 -3.78
N PHE A 54 0.91 -2.89 -5.00
CA PHE A 54 0.40 -4.17 -5.53
C PHE A 54 1.49 -5.13 -5.99
N LEU A 55 2.74 -4.67 -6.11
CA LEU A 55 3.88 -5.55 -6.40
C LEU A 55 4.12 -6.54 -5.25
N MET A 56 3.71 -6.19 -4.02
CA MET A 56 3.97 -6.98 -2.82
C MET A 56 2.70 -7.40 -2.07
N GLY A 57 1.67 -6.55 -2.08
CA GLY A 57 0.48 -6.70 -1.24
C GLY A 57 -0.24 -8.05 -1.37
N PRO A 58 -0.64 -8.48 -2.57
CA PRO A 58 -1.34 -9.75 -2.73
C PRO A 58 -0.53 -10.96 -2.25
N THR A 59 0.76 -11.03 -2.60
CA THR A 59 1.65 -12.12 -2.19
C THR A 59 1.90 -12.11 -0.68
N LEU A 60 2.05 -10.92 -0.07
CA LEU A 60 2.19 -10.78 1.37
C LEU A 60 0.92 -11.26 2.10
N ALA A 61 -0.26 -10.84 1.63
CA ALA A 61 -1.55 -11.27 2.19
C ALA A 61 -1.72 -12.80 2.11
N MET A 62 -1.41 -13.37 0.95
CA MET A 62 -1.44 -14.82 0.72
C MET A 62 -0.53 -15.55 1.72
N ARG A 63 0.71 -15.09 1.93
CA ARG A 63 1.66 -15.73 2.86
C ARG A 63 1.28 -15.56 4.33
N LEU A 64 0.59 -14.46 4.67
CA LEU A 64 0.07 -14.23 6.02
C LEU A 64 -1.28 -14.92 6.27
N GLY A 65 -1.90 -15.50 5.25
CA GLY A 65 -3.21 -16.16 5.35
C GLY A 65 -4.35 -15.18 5.62
N CYS A 66 -4.27 -13.97 5.06
CA CYS A 66 -5.23 -12.89 5.30
C CYS A 66 -5.76 -12.28 4.00
N SER A 67 -6.72 -11.38 4.12
CA SER A 67 -7.32 -10.72 2.95
C SER A 67 -6.41 -9.63 2.37
N PHE A 68 -6.53 -9.37 1.07
CA PHE A 68 -5.89 -8.23 0.41
C PHE A 68 -6.94 -7.22 -0.02
N VAL A 69 -6.71 -5.94 0.27
CA VAL A 69 -7.61 -4.84 -0.10
C VAL A 69 -6.84 -3.75 -0.83
N PRO A 70 -7.22 -3.41 -2.08
CA PRO A 70 -6.58 -2.32 -2.81
C PRO A 70 -7.19 -0.95 -2.43
N ILE A 71 -6.34 0.05 -2.23
CA ILE A 71 -6.70 1.47 -2.34
C ILE A 71 -6.28 1.94 -3.73
N ARG A 72 -7.21 2.53 -4.48
CA ARG A 72 -6.95 3.00 -5.86
C ARG A 72 -7.35 4.45 -6.03
N LYS A 73 -6.89 5.08 -7.12
CA LYS A 73 -7.45 6.37 -7.54
C LYS A 73 -8.93 6.21 -7.89
N GLN A 74 -9.68 7.30 -7.73
CA GLN A 74 -11.12 7.36 -7.98
C GLN A 74 -11.52 6.75 -9.34
N GLY A 75 -12.61 5.99 -9.34
CA GLY A 75 -13.22 5.37 -10.53
C GLY A 75 -12.59 4.06 -10.98
N LYS A 76 -11.60 3.53 -10.25
CA LYS A 76 -10.91 2.27 -10.59
C LYS A 76 -11.40 1.04 -9.85
N LEU A 77 -12.23 1.20 -8.81
CA LEU A 77 -12.80 0.10 -8.05
C LEU A 77 -14.27 -0.10 -8.43
N PRO A 78 -14.73 -1.35 -8.58
CA PRO A 78 -16.14 -1.62 -8.85
C PRO A 78 -16.97 -1.53 -7.55
N GLY A 79 -18.28 -1.32 -7.70
CA GLY A 79 -19.22 -1.33 -6.58
C GLY A 79 -19.15 -0.08 -5.71
N LYS A 80 -19.69 -0.17 -4.49
CA LYS A 80 -19.75 0.96 -3.54
C LYS A 80 -18.36 1.19 -2.95
N CYS A 81 -17.90 2.44 -3.02
CA CYS A 81 -16.59 2.85 -2.49
C CYS A 81 -16.73 4.02 -1.52
N VAL A 82 -15.79 4.11 -0.58
CA VAL A 82 -15.56 5.29 0.25
C VAL A 82 -14.36 6.04 -0.30
N SER A 83 -14.45 7.37 -0.36
CA SER A 83 -13.44 8.25 -0.96
C SER A 83 -12.69 9.07 0.10
N ALA A 84 -11.41 9.33 -0.13
CA ALA A 84 -10.60 10.24 0.67
C ALA A 84 -9.80 11.18 -0.25
N GLU A 85 -9.82 12.46 0.07
CA GLU A 85 -9.07 13.49 -0.65
C GLU A 85 -7.67 13.69 -0.05
N TYR A 86 -6.67 13.74 -0.92
CA TYR A 86 -5.30 14.09 -0.58
C TYR A 86 -4.86 15.35 -1.32
N LYS A 87 -4.69 16.45 -0.57
CA LYS A 87 -4.21 17.73 -1.11
C LYS A 87 -2.69 17.69 -1.29
N LYS A 88 -2.24 17.92 -2.52
CA LYS A 88 -0.83 18.11 -2.87
C LYS A 88 -0.51 19.60 -3.01
N GLU A 89 0.77 19.90 -3.22
CA GLU A 89 1.24 21.27 -3.51
C GLU A 89 0.56 21.84 -4.78
N TYR A 90 0.31 21.00 -5.77
CA TYR A 90 -0.43 21.35 -6.99
C TYR A 90 -1.54 20.31 -7.25
N GLY A 91 -2.71 20.54 -6.68
CA GLY A 91 -3.93 19.78 -6.95
C GLY A 91 -4.37 18.81 -5.85
N VAL A 92 -5.43 18.06 -6.13
CA VAL A 92 -6.05 17.09 -5.23
C VAL A 92 -6.07 15.74 -5.94
N ASP A 93 -5.57 14.69 -5.27
CA ASP A 93 -5.82 13.31 -5.67
C ASP A 93 -6.98 12.78 -4.81
N VAL A 94 -7.89 12.01 -5.42
CA VAL A 94 -8.95 11.29 -4.70
C VAL A 94 -8.65 9.80 -4.79
N PHE A 95 -8.63 9.15 -3.63
CA PHE A 95 -8.45 7.71 -3.50
C PHE A 95 -9.74 7.06 -3.01
N GLU A 96 -9.91 5.79 -3.34
CA GLU A 96 -11.08 4.98 -3.03
C GLU A 96 -10.66 3.63 -2.46
N ILE A 97 -11.50 3.12 -1.55
CA ILE A 97 -11.51 1.75 -1.05
C ILE A 97 -12.95 1.22 -1.16
N GLN A 98 -13.13 -0.07 -1.45
CA GLN A 98 -14.48 -0.66 -1.48
C GLN A 98 -15.08 -0.68 -0.06
N ASP A 99 -16.34 -0.30 0.05
CA ASP A 99 -17.07 -0.23 1.32
C ASP A 99 -17.13 -1.62 2.00
N GLY A 100 -16.94 -1.66 3.31
CA GLY A 100 -16.89 -2.90 4.10
C GLY A 100 -15.65 -3.79 3.89
N SER A 101 -14.66 -3.37 3.11
CA SER A 101 -13.44 -4.17 2.88
C SER A 101 -12.50 -4.22 4.09
N VAL A 102 -12.61 -3.22 4.97
CA VAL A 102 -11.92 -3.17 6.26
C VAL A 102 -12.98 -2.88 7.31
N THR A 103 -12.98 -3.65 8.39
CA THR A 103 -13.94 -3.53 9.49
C THR A 103 -13.22 -3.25 10.80
N GLU A 104 -13.95 -2.66 11.75
CA GLU A 104 -13.42 -2.36 13.09
C GLU A 104 -12.85 -3.62 13.78
N GLY A 105 -11.75 -3.44 14.51
CA GLY A 105 -11.06 -4.51 15.24
C GLY A 105 -10.09 -5.36 14.41
N GLN A 106 -10.03 -5.20 13.09
CA GLN A 106 -9.07 -5.90 12.23
C GLN A 106 -7.65 -5.36 12.41
N THR A 107 -6.66 -6.25 12.47
CA THR A 107 -5.25 -5.88 12.37
C THR A 107 -4.89 -5.69 10.90
N VAL A 108 -4.65 -4.44 10.51
CA VAL A 108 -4.37 -4.05 9.13
C VAL A 108 -2.88 -3.73 8.95
N VAL A 109 -2.26 -4.35 7.94
CA VAL A 109 -0.89 -4.01 7.48
C VAL A 109 -1.00 -3.26 6.17
N VAL A 110 -0.49 -2.03 6.12
CA VAL A 110 -0.45 -1.26 4.87
C VAL A 110 0.94 -1.38 4.24
N VAL A 111 0.97 -1.62 2.94
CA VAL A 111 2.20 -1.86 2.19
C VAL A 111 2.28 -0.99 0.95
N ASP A 112 3.44 -0.39 0.75
CA ASP A 112 3.80 0.39 -0.43
C ASP A 112 5.30 0.20 -0.73
N ASP A 113 5.73 0.52 -1.94
CA ASP A 113 7.13 0.29 -2.35
C ASP A 113 8.09 1.31 -1.72
N LEU A 114 7.68 2.59 -1.67
CA LEU A 114 8.50 3.68 -1.15
C LEU A 114 7.65 4.70 -0.40
N LEU A 115 7.97 4.92 0.87
CA LEU A 115 7.44 6.02 1.65
C LEU A 115 8.32 7.26 1.46
N ALA A 116 7.85 8.22 0.66
CA ALA A 116 8.55 9.51 0.47
C ALA A 116 8.30 10.44 1.67
N THR A 117 7.25 11.27 1.61
CA THR A 117 6.85 12.13 2.74
C THR A 117 5.90 11.42 3.71
N GLY A 118 5.37 10.25 3.33
CA GLY A 118 4.35 9.51 4.10
C GLY A 118 2.98 10.19 4.19
N GLY A 119 2.81 11.40 3.60
CA GLY A 119 1.57 12.17 3.70
C GLY A 119 0.36 11.46 3.13
N THR A 120 0.50 10.84 1.95
CA THR A 120 -0.54 10.02 1.32
C THR A 120 -0.96 8.87 2.23
N LEU A 121 0.01 8.11 2.75
CA LEU A 121 -0.26 6.97 3.61
C LEU A 121 -0.98 7.39 4.89
N LYS A 122 -0.54 8.47 5.54
CA LYS A 122 -1.13 8.96 6.78
C LYS A 122 -2.60 9.35 6.60
N VAL A 123 -2.92 10.07 5.53
CA VAL A 123 -4.30 10.47 5.23
C VAL A 123 -5.16 9.24 4.94
N LEU A 124 -4.69 8.33 4.09
CA LEU A 124 -5.47 7.14 3.71
C LEU A 124 -5.68 6.19 4.88
N VAL A 125 -4.68 5.97 5.73
CA VAL A 125 -4.83 5.18 6.96
C VAL A 125 -5.84 5.82 7.90
N HIS A 126 -5.81 7.14 8.07
CA HIS A 126 -6.77 7.83 8.92
C HIS A 126 -8.19 7.71 8.36
N SER A 127 -8.37 8.01 7.07
CA SER A 127 -9.67 8.06 6.41
C SER A 127 -10.33 6.69 6.19
N PHE A 128 -9.54 5.63 6.00
CA PHE A 128 -10.09 4.31 5.62
C PHE A 128 -9.93 3.21 6.67
N ILE A 129 -9.01 3.38 7.62
CA ILE A 129 -8.64 2.31 8.56
C ILE A 129 -8.93 2.73 10.01
N THR A 130 -8.74 4.01 10.35
CA THR A 130 -8.81 4.48 11.74
C THR A 130 -10.17 5.05 12.11
N LEU A 131 -10.88 5.65 11.15
CA LEU A 131 -12.24 6.13 11.36
C LEU A 131 -13.25 5.00 11.05
N PRO A 132 -14.32 4.85 11.84
CA PRO A 132 -15.42 3.97 11.44
C PRO A 132 -15.98 4.48 10.12
N LEU A 133 -15.95 3.61 9.10
CA LEU A 133 -16.57 3.84 7.80
C LEU A 133 -18.10 3.89 7.93
#